data_AF-A0A935P0V4-F1
#
_entry.id   AF-A0A935P0V4-F1
#
_cell.length_a   1.000
_cell.length_b   1.000
_cell.length_c   1.000
_cell.angle_alpha   90.00
_cell.angle_beta   90.00
_cell.angle_gamma   90.00
#
_symmetry.space_group_name_H-M   'P 1'
#
loop_
_entity.id
_entity.type
_entity.pdbx_description
1 polymer ?
#
loop_
_entity_poly.entity_id
_entity_poly.type
_entity_poly.pdbx_seq_one_letter_code
_entity_poly.pdbx_strand_id
1 'polypeptide(L)'
;MTTTFAFNTLLQPASTTIQSAPSGFDPQVAFFLASATAAVVQLFAQGSTTLSPAMLAALPLAGGAASYQQLATLSTSEELGLGSSPATTTQPSSTPGEFMQTTIGVALQALDSSQNPLFTVIALRGTQTYSEWVNDLTAIPQGFALAFNVGSVHSGFYTVYTTGPNGLAASPGQARPPGSLAAQILSLVTASSWPSKVPLFVTGHSLGAALAELCAMDLVSNAQSHFSSLTMINFAPPRVSAGFLDQGSTLPADLYDPTKFMTNFQAKVPSSYSVVNAADLVPVLPPTLGKASAIQIEFFPAVAASNVIMYCAQLGTIGNNHELTLNYLPYMAALAAGFST
;
A
#
# COMPACT_ATOMS: atom_id res chain seq x y z
N MET A 1 -3.81 40.68 16.02
CA MET A 1 -2.54 39.96 16.23
C MET A 1 -2.83 38.47 16.09
N THR A 2 -2.53 37.90 14.93
CA THR A 2 -2.70 36.46 14.66
C THR A 2 -1.53 35.72 15.27
N THR A 3 -1.74 35.10 16.43
CA THR A 3 -0.78 34.18 17.03
C THR A 3 -0.77 32.89 16.23
N THR A 4 0.20 32.74 15.34
CA THR A 4 0.53 31.48 14.67
C THR A 4 1.02 30.50 15.74
N PHE A 5 0.25 29.44 15.98
CA PHE A 5 0.74 28.28 16.72
C PHE A 5 1.83 27.62 15.89
N ALA A 6 3.10 27.86 16.24
CA ALA A 6 4.22 27.11 15.70
C ALA A 6 4.39 25.84 16.56
N PHE A 7 4.21 24.67 15.95
CA PHE A 7 4.67 23.43 16.57
C PHE A 7 6.19 23.45 16.58
N ASN A 8 6.81 23.36 17.76
CA ASN A 8 8.23 23.10 17.85
C ASN A 8 8.53 21.81 17.07
N THR A 9 9.56 21.85 16.21
CA THR A 9 10.11 20.65 15.59
C THR A 9 10.64 19.80 16.74
N LEU A 10 9.90 18.77 17.14
CA LEU A 10 10.37 17.81 18.13
C LEU A 10 11.48 17.00 17.47
N LEU A 11 12.74 17.41 17.69
CA LEU A 11 13.88 16.55 17.47
C LEU A 11 13.81 15.44 18.52
N GLN A 12 13.67 14.19 18.05
CA GLN A 12 13.67 13.02 18.91
C GLN A 12 14.95 13.03 19.77
N PRO A 13 14.87 12.90 21.11
CA PRO A 13 16.06 12.81 21.94
C PRO A 13 16.90 11.60 21.51
N ALA A 14 18.21 11.77 21.39
CA ALA A 14 19.15 10.70 21.03
C ALA A 14 19.21 9.52 22.04
N SER A 15 18.40 9.55 23.10
CA SER A 15 18.41 8.58 24.21
C SER A 15 17.10 7.80 24.39
N THR A 16 16.14 7.91 23.48
CA THR A 16 14.85 7.19 23.50
C THR A 16 14.45 6.95 22.04
N THR A 17 14.77 5.83 21.40
CA THR A 17 14.49 4.43 21.73
C THR A 17 15.25 3.61 20.69
N ILE A 18 16.22 2.78 21.11
CA ILE A 18 16.80 1.76 20.22
C ILE A 18 15.71 0.75 19.90
N GLN A 19 14.92 1.00 18.86
CA GLN A 19 14.06 0.00 18.28
C GLN A 19 14.94 -0.78 17.31
N SER A 20 15.57 -1.83 17.81
CA SER A 20 16.25 -2.80 16.95
C SER A 20 15.28 -3.22 15.85
N ALA A 21 15.68 -3.10 14.59
CA ALA A 21 14.85 -3.48 13.46
C ALA A 21 14.30 -4.90 13.68
N PRO A 22 13.02 -5.17 13.38
CA PRO A 22 12.44 -6.50 13.50
C PRO A 22 13.29 -7.53 12.76
N SER A 23 13.34 -8.76 13.29
CA SER A 23 14.09 -9.85 12.65
C SER A 23 13.65 -10.03 11.21
N GLY A 24 14.59 -10.00 10.27
CA GLY A 24 14.32 -10.16 8.83
C GLY A 24 13.98 -8.85 8.09
N PHE A 25 13.90 -7.71 8.78
CA PHE A 25 13.82 -6.41 8.15
C PHE A 25 15.19 -5.97 7.63
N ASP A 26 15.28 -5.64 6.35
CA ASP A 26 16.49 -5.12 5.71
C ASP A 26 16.31 -3.62 5.37
N PRO A 27 17.01 -2.71 6.07
CA PRO A 27 16.94 -1.27 5.81
C PRO A 27 17.32 -0.85 4.39
N GLN A 28 18.25 -1.56 3.73
CA GLN A 28 18.66 -1.24 2.36
C GLN A 28 17.55 -1.58 1.37
N VAL A 29 16.92 -2.75 1.56
CA VAL A 29 15.74 -3.13 0.77
C VAL A 29 14.58 -2.17 1.05
N ALA A 30 14.33 -1.79 2.31
CA ALA A 30 13.27 -0.85 2.65
C ALA A 30 13.48 0.53 2.00
N PHE A 31 14.71 1.05 1.99
CA PHE A 31 15.03 2.31 1.30
C PHE A 31 14.81 2.23 -0.22
N PHE A 32 15.23 1.12 -0.84
CA PHE A 32 14.93 0.87 -2.24
C PHE A 32 13.42 0.81 -2.51
N LEU A 33 12.65 0.10 -1.67
CA LEU A 33 11.19 -0.03 -1.84
C LEU A 33 10.46 1.32 -1.66
N ALA A 34 10.89 2.16 -0.72
CA ALA A 34 10.38 3.53 -0.59
C ALA A 34 10.69 4.37 -1.85
N SER A 35 11.91 4.24 -2.38
CA SER A 35 12.35 4.95 -3.59
C SER A 35 11.58 4.50 -4.82
N ALA A 36 11.31 3.20 -4.95
CA ALA A 36 10.50 2.64 -6.03
C ALA A 36 9.06 3.19 -5.97
N THR A 37 8.45 3.25 -4.78
CA THR A 37 7.13 3.86 -4.61
C THR A 37 7.14 5.36 -4.96
N ALA A 38 8.17 6.11 -4.57
CA ALA A 38 8.32 7.52 -4.95
C ALA A 38 8.47 7.71 -6.47
N ALA A 39 9.18 6.79 -7.14
CA ALA A 39 9.30 6.80 -8.60
C ALA A 39 7.94 6.58 -9.29
N VAL A 40 7.04 5.76 -8.72
CA VAL A 40 5.65 5.61 -9.23
C VAL A 40 4.86 6.91 -9.09
N VAL A 41 5.03 7.65 -7.98
CA VAL A 41 4.39 8.97 -7.80
C VAL A 41 4.85 9.95 -8.89
N GLN A 42 6.15 9.99 -9.17
CA GLN A 42 6.70 10.82 -10.25
C GLN A 42 6.21 10.38 -11.64
N LEU A 43 6.14 9.07 -11.87
CA LEU A 43 5.63 8.48 -13.11
C LEU A 43 4.19 8.94 -13.39
N PHE A 44 3.34 8.85 -12.36
CA PHE A 44 1.95 9.33 -12.41
C PHE A 44 1.88 10.84 -12.65
N ALA A 45 2.68 11.64 -11.93
CA ALA A 45 2.71 13.10 -12.10
C ALA A 45 3.13 13.53 -13.51
N GLN A 46 3.95 12.72 -14.19
CA GLN A 46 4.37 12.94 -15.58
C GLN A 46 3.33 12.46 -16.60
N GLY A 47 2.25 11.78 -16.17
CA GLY A 47 1.31 11.11 -17.08
C GLY A 47 1.96 10.01 -17.94
N SER A 48 3.13 9.51 -17.52
CA SER A 48 3.86 8.47 -18.23
C SER A 48 3.45 7.09 -17.72
N THR A 49 3.61 6.08 -18.56
CA THR A 49 3.46 4.68 -18.17
C THR A 49 4.81 3.98 -17.98
N THR A 50 5.91 4.58 -18.45
CA THR A 50 7.25 3.98 -18.37
C THR A 50 8.19 4.85 -17.55
N LEU A 51 8.87 4.24 -16.57
CA LEU A 51 9.96 4.87 -15.84
C LEU A 51 11.11 5.15 -16.80
N SER A 52 11.57 6.40 -16.80
CA SER A 52 12.71 6.78 -17.64
C SER A 52 13.99 6.05 -17.17
N PRO A 53 15.00 5.88 -18.05
CA PRO A 53 16.28 5.32 -17.66
C PRO A 53 16.92 6.06 -16.47
N ALA A 54 16.74 7.38 -16.38
CA ALA A 54 17.24 8.18 -15.27
C ALA A 54 16.53 7.85 -13.94
N MET A 55 15.21 7.61 -13.97
CA MET A 55 14.46 7.21 -12.78
C MET A 55 14.87 5.82 -12.29
N LEU A 56 15.06 4.87 -13.21
CA LEU A 56 15.54 3.52 -12.87
C LEU A 56 16.97 3.54 -12.31
N ALA A 57 17.85 4.34 -12.90
CA ALA A 57 19.24 4.49 -12.44
C ALA A 57 19.37 5.23 -11.09
N ALA A 58 18.36 6.03 -10.73
CA ALA A 58 18.32 6.73 -9.43
C ALA A 58 17.84 5.84 -8.28
N LEU A 59 17.29 4.65 -8.55
CA LEU A 59 16.88 3.73 -7.49
C LEU A 59 18.11 3.20 -6.73
N PRO A 60 18.08 3.17 -5.39
CA PRO A 60 19.15 2.59 -4.59
C PRO A 60 19.35 1.12 -4.94
N LEU A 61 20.60 0.71 -5.17
CA LEU A 61 20.93 -0.70 -5.38
C LEU A 61 20.82 -1.47 -4.06
N ALA A 62 19.94 -2.46 -4.02
CA ALA A 62 19.68 -3.29 -2.84
C ALA A 62 19.65 -4.78 -3.21
N GLY A 63 19.93 -5.65 -2.24
CA GLY A 63 19.83 -7.10 -2.42
C GLY A 63 20.76 -7.68 -3.50
N GLY A 64 21.91 -7.05 -3.74
CA GLY A 64 22.87 -7.45 -4.78
C GLY A 64 22.55 -7.00 -6.20
N ALA A 65 21.49 -6.18 -6.39
CA ALA A 65 21.14 -5.63 -7.69
C ALA A 65 22.24 -4.73 -8.26
N ALA A 66 22.46 -4.83 -9.57
CA ALA A 66 23.27 -3.90 -10.36
C ALA A 66 22.40 -2.96 -11.22
N SER A 67 21.17 -3.37 -11.55
CA SER A 67 20.22 -2.53 -12.26
C SER A 67 18.77 -2.98 -12.02
N TYR A 68 17.82 -2.14 -12.45
CA TYR A 68 16.40 -2.42 -12.41
C TYR A 68 15.77 -2.25 -13.79
N GLN A 69 14.81 -3.12 -14.10
CA GLN A 69 14.01 -3.07 -15.31
C GLN A 69 12.52 -3.02 -14.95
N GLN A 70 11.75 -2.16 -15.61
CA GLN A 70 10.29 -2.20 -15.48
C GLN A 70 9.71 -3.37 -16.31
N LEU A 71 8.97 -4.24 -15.64
CA LEU A 71 8.24 -5.36 -16.26
C LEU A 71 6.86 -4.94 -16.75
N ALA A 72 6.17 -4.11 -15.96
CA ALA A 72 4.81 -3.69 -16.25
C ALA A 72 4.44 -2.38 -15.53
N THR A 73 3.41 -1.73 -16.05
CA THR A 73 2.69 -0.63 -15.40
C THR A 73 1.35 -1.19 -14.92
N LEU A 74 0.91 -0.76 -13.75
CA LEU A 74 -0.34 -1.16 -13.14
C LEU A 74 -1.27 0.05 -13.06
N SER A 75 -2.54 -0.17 -13.35
CA SER A 75 -3.57 0.87 -13.30
C SER A 75 -4.72 0.51 -12.37
N THR A 76 -5.44 1.52 -11.89
CA THR A 76 -6.73 1.34 -11.22
C THR A 76 -7.79 2.28 -11.80
N SER A 77 -9.06 1.98 -11.51
CA SER A 77 -10.22 2.75 -11.93
C SER A 77 -10.65 3.68 -10.80
N GLU A 78 -10.56 4.99 -11.02
CA GLU A 78 -11.03 6.02 -10.09
C GLU A 78 -12.31 6.66 -10.63
N GLU A 79 -13.31 6.87 -9.78
CA GLU A 79 -14.55 7.58 -10.13
C GLU A 79 -14.28 9.10 -10.19
N LEU A 80 -14.74 9.75 -11.25
CA LEU A 80 -14.69 11.21 -11.37
C LEU A 80 -15.80 11.84 -10.56
N GLY A 81 -15.42 12.65 -9.57
CA GLY A 81 -16.34 13.49 -8.82
C GLY A 81 -16.97 14.59 -9.69
N LEU A 82 -18.07 15.17 -9.20
CA LEU A 82 -18.70 16.34 -9.84
C LEU A 82 -17.71 17.51 -9.90
N GLY A 83 -17.25 17.86 -11.11
CA GLY A 83 -16.34 18.99 -11.33
C GLY A 83 -14.85 18.66 -11.23
N SER A 84 -14.45 17.40 -11.07
CA SER A 84 -13.04 17.01 -11.15
C SER A 84 -12.57 17.04 -12.61
N SER A 85 -11.73 18.01 -12.96
CA SER A 85 -11.00 18.04 -14.23
C SER A 85 -9.71 17.23 -14.09
N PRO A 86 -9.36 16.37 -15.06
CA PRO A 86 -8.08 15.67 -15.05
C PRO A 86 -6.92 16.66 -15.04
N ALA A 87 -5.83 16.33 -14.33
CA ALA A 87 -4.57 17.08 -14.40
C ALA A 87 -3.96 17.09 -15.82
N THR A 88 -4.51 16.29 -16.75
CA THR A 88 -3.98 16.08 -18.11
C THR A 88 -5.00 16.24 -19.23
N THR A 89 -6.27 16.60 -18.95
CA THR A 89 -7.25 16.93 -20.00
C THR A 89 -7.88 18.30 -19.74
N THR A 90 -7.95 19.10 -20.80
CA THR A 90 -8.49 20.47 -20.79
C THR A 90 -10.02 20.52 -20.81
N GLN A 91 -10.72 19.48 -20.32
CA GLN A 91 -12.18 19.43 -20.27
C GLN A 91 -12.65 18.80 -18.95
N PRO A 92 -13.50 19.48 -18.17
CA PRO A 92 -14.17 18.87 -17.03
C PRO A 92 -15.13 17.77 -17.53
N SER A 93 -15.18 16.62 -16.84
CA SER A 93 -16.18 15.59 -17.16
C SER A 93 -17.59 16.15 -16.94
N SER A 94 -18.47 15.96 -17.91
CA SER A 94 -19.84 16.49 -17.88
C SER A 94 -20.85 15.53 -17.24
N THR A 95 -20.40 14.35 -16.79
CA THR A 95 -21.28 13.28 -16.31
C THR A 95 -20.76 12.70 -14.99
N PRO A 96 -21.48 12.87 -13.85
CA PRO A 96 -21.15 12.14 -12.63
C PRO A 96 -21.18 10.61 -12.85
N GLY A 97 -20.23 9.89 -12.25
CA GLY A 97 -20.11 8.42 -12.33
C GLY A 97 -19.23 7.87 -13.46
N GLU A 98 -18.49 8.73 -14.17
CA GLU A 98 -17.51 8.29 -15.16
C GLU A 98 -16.22 7.82 -14.46
N PHE A 99 -15.66 6.69 -14.90
CA PHE A 99 -14.41 6.15 -14.34
C PHE A 99 -13.23 6.46 -15.25
N MET A 100 -12.09 6.80 -14.68
CA MET A 100 -10.83 6.92 -15.42
C MET A 100 -9.80 5.90 -14.94
N GLN A 101 -8.99 5.43 -15.90
CA GLN A 101 -7.80 4.65 -15.59
C GLN A 101 -6.66 5.57 -15.17
N THR A 102 -6.07 5.28 -14.02
CA THR A 102 -4.90 5.98 -13.52
C THR A 102 -3.77 5.01 -13.25
N THR A 103 -2.53 5.41 -13.52
CA THR A 103 -1.36 4.62 -13.11
C THR A 103 -1.29 4.59 -11.59
N ILE A 104 -1.32 3.39 -11.01
CA ILE A 104 -1.27 3.16 -9.56
C ILE A 104 0.02 2.46 -9.12
N GLY A 105 0.73 1.83 -10.06
CA GLY A 105 1.91 1.05 -9.71
C GLY A 105 2.77 0.63 -10.88
N VAL A 106 3.86 -0.03 -10.55
CA VAL A 106 4.75 -0.70 -11.51
C VAL A 106 5.21 -2.04 -10.94
N ALA A 107 5.57 -2.94 -11.84
CA ALA A 107 6.36 -4.12 -11.52
C ALA A 107 7.80 -3.93 -11.98
N LEU A 108 8.77 -4.22 -11.11
CA LEU A 108 10.20 -4.13 -11.42
C LEU A 108 10.89 -5.48 -11.29
N GLN A 109 11.92 -5.69 -12.09
CA GLN A 109 12.88 -6.78 -11.97
C GLN A 109 14.23 -6.20 -11.56
N ALA A 110 14.80 -6.71 -10.47
CA ALA A 110 16.18 -6.46 -10.09
C ALA A 110 17.12 -7.43 -10.80
N LEU A 111 18.19 -6.93 -11.40
CA LEU A 111 19.15 -7.73 -12.17
C LEU A 111 20.53 -7.65 -11.53
N ASP A 112 21.26 -8.76 -11.52
CA ASP A 112 22.68 -8.75 -11.15
C ASP A 112 23.56 -8.16 -12.27
N SER A 113 24.88 -8.07 -12.04
CA SER A 113 25.84 -7.57 -13.03
C SER A 113 25.90 -8.40 -14.32
N SER A 114 25.41 -9.64 -14.28
CA SER A 114 25.34 -10.58 -15.39
C SER A 114 23.94 -10.63 -16.03
N GLN A 115 23.04 -9.73 -15.66
CA GLN A 115 21.65 -9.64 -16.14
C GLN A 115 20.78 -10.84 -15.74
N ASN A 116 21.13 -11.58 -14.68
CA ASN A 116 20.24 -12.60 -14.13
C ASN A 116 19.22 -11.96 -13.18
N PRO A 117 17.98 -12.48 -13.14
CA PRO A 117 16.95 -11.98 -12.23
C PRO A 117 17.27 -12.34 -10.78
N LEU A 118 17.28 -11.34 -9.89
CA LEU A 118 17.51 -11.52 -8.45
C LEU A 118 16.23 -11.54 -7.63
N PHE A 119 15.34 -10.58 -7.86
CA PHE A 119 14.03 -10.47 -7.21
C PHE A 119 13.10 -9.57 -8.03
N THR A 120 11.80 -9.69 -7.78
CA THR A 120 10.76 -8.84 -8.38
C THR A 120 10.14 -7.93 -7.34
N VAL A 121 9.54 -6.84 -7.80
CA VAL A 121 8.88 -5.86 -6.93
C VAL A 121 7.54 -5.46 -7.55
N ILE A 122 6.48 -5.40 -6.75
CA ILE A 122 5.26 -4.67 -7.05
C ILE A 122 5.22 -3.42 -6.17
N ALA A 123 5.33 -2.24 -6.77
CA ALA A 123 5.33 -0.96 -6.06
C ALA A 123 4.06 -0.17 -6.38
N LEU A 124 3.31 0.22 -5.35
CA LEU A 124 2.00 0.87 -5.45
C LEU A 124 2.01 2.25 -4.79
N ARG A 125 1.57 3.29 -5.50
CA ARG A 125 1.48 4.67 -4.95
C ARG A 125 0.20 4.89 -4.14
N GLY A 126 0.23 5.91 -3.28
CA GLY A 126 -0.96 6.49 -2.64
C GLY A 126 -1.72 7.48 -3.54
N THR A 127 -2.84 8.00 -3.06
CA THR A 127 -3.61 9.09 -3.68
C THR A 127 -3.00 10.46 -3.37
N GLN A 128 -3.16 11.43 -4.27
CA GLN A 128 -2.65 12.80 -4.07
C GLN A 128 -3.58 13.66 -3.19
N THR A 129 -4.90 13.47 -3.26
CA THR A 129 -5.90 14.19 -2.45
C THR A 129 -6.44 13.33 -1.30
N TYR A 130 -5.59 13.15 -0.29
CA TYR A 130 -5.92 12.43 0.94
C TYR A 130 -7.19 12.94 1.66
N SER A 131 -7.51 14.23 1.56
CA SER A 131 -8.69 14.84 2.19
C SER A 131 -10.01 14.35 1.61
N GLU A 132 -10.06 14.05 0.31
CA GLU A 132 -11.27 13.52 -0.33
C GLU A 132 -11.50 12.07 0.10
N TRP A 133 -10.43 11.26 0.12
CA TRP A 133 -10.50 9.87 0.56
C TRP A 133 -10.96 9.69 2.02
N VAL A 134 -10.43 10.47 2.97
CA VAL A 134 -10.88 10.38 4.39
C VAL A 134 -12.34 10.79 4.56
N ASN A 135 -12.82 11.74 3.75
CA ASN A 135 -14.19 12.22 3.84
C ASN A 135 -15.19 11.27 3.15
N ASP A 136 -14.76 10.55 2.12
CA ASP A 136 -15.58 9.59 1.34
C ASP A 136 -15.49 8.15 1.88
N LEU A 137 -14.84 7.94 3.03
CA LEU A 137 -14.66 6.63 3.68
C LEU A 137 -16.00 5.89 3.87
N THR A 138 -16.29 4.95 2.97
CA THR A 138 -17.21 3.84 3.28
C THR A 138 -16.49 2.91 4.27
N ALA A 139 -16.56 3.27 5.56
CA ALA A 139 -15.99 2.52 6.67
C ALA A 139 -16.80 1.25 6.99
N ILE A 140 -17.15 0.48 5.96
CA ILE A 140 -17.91 -0.76 6.08
C ILE A 140 -16.98 -1.95 5.81
N PRO A 141 -16.99 -2.99 6.67
CA PRO A 141 -16.28 -4.24 6.41
C PRO A 141 -16.82 -4.97 5.17
N GLN A 142 -15.91 -5.51 4.36
CA GLN A 142 -16.21 -6.38 3.23
C GLN A 142 -15.36 -7.64 3.31
N GLY A 143 -15.96 -8.80 3.09
CA GLY A 143 -15.23 -10.07 3.05
C GLY A 143 -14.16 -10.07 1.96
N PHE A 144 -12.95 -10.50 2.28
CA PHE A 144 -11.87 -10.65 1.31
C PHE A 144 -12.13 -11.87 0.42
N ALA A 145 -12.87 -11.68 -0.67
CA ALA A 145 -13.39 -12.76 -1.52
C ALA A 145 -12.35 -13.33 -2.52
N LEU A 146 -11.09 -12.92 -2.43
CA LEU A 146 -9.99 -13.41 -3.28
C LEU A 146 -9.34 -14.69 -2.74
N ALA A 147 -9.68 -15.09 -1.52
CA ALA A 147 -9.23 -16.32 -0.88
C ALA A 147 -10.25 -16.77 0.18
N PHE A 148 -10.27 -18.06 0.48
CA PHE A 148 -11.25 -18.64 1.40
C PHE A 148 -10.88 -18.40 2.87
N ASN A 149 -11.88 -18.06 3.69
CA ASN A 149 -11.78 -17.98 5.17
C ASN A 149 -10.69 -17.04 5.69
N VAL A 150 -10.42 -15.94 4.99
CA VAL A 150 -9.37 -14.98 5.35
C VAL A 150 -9.86 -13.96 6.37
N GLY A 151 -11.12 -13.54 6.28
CA GLY A 151 -11.70 -12.46 7.09
C GLY A 151 -12.16 -11.29 6.22
N SER A 152 -12.43 -10.16 6.86
CA SER A 152 -12.90 -8.95 6.20
C SER A 152 -11.92 -7.79 6.29
N VAL A 153 -12.05 -6.90 5.31
CA VAL A 153 -11.19 -5.73 5.10
C VAL A 153 -12.04 -4.49 4.87
N HIS A 154 -11.42 -3.33 4.91
CA HIS A 154 -12.05 -2.07 4.56
C HIS A 154 -12.55 -2.10 3.10
N SER A 155 -13.87 -1.96 2.90
CA SER A 155 -14.51 -2.06 1.58
C SER A 155 -13.92 -1.09 0.56
N GLY A 156 -13.62 0.16 0.94
CA GLY A 156 -13.01 1.13 0.02
C GLY A 156 -11.68 0.67 -0.59
N PHE A 157 -10.79 0.04 0.20
CA PHE A 157 -9.51 -0.46 -0.32
C PHE A 157 -9.72 -1.67 -1.22
N TYR A 158 -10.63 -2.55 -0.81
CA TYR A 158 -10.95 -3.74 -1.58
C TYR A 158 -11.59 -3.38 -2.92
N THR A 159 -12.47 -2.37 -2.97
CA THR A 159 -13.04 -1.82 -4.20
C THR A 159 -11.96 -1.26 -5.12
N VAL A 160 -11.03 -0.43 -4.63
CA VAL A 160 -9.91 0.08 -5.46
C VAL A 160 -9.06 -1.08 -6.01
N TYR A 161 -8.86 -2.15 -5.23
CA TYR A 161 -8.09 -3.31 -5.66
C TYR A 161 -8.82 -4.17 -6.70
N THR A 162 -10.16 -4.23 -6.64
CA THR A 162 -10.98 -5.18 -7.41
C THR A 162 -11.92 -4.57 -8.45
N THR A 163 -11.98 -3.25 -8.59
CA THR A 163 -12.78 -2.60 -9.63
C THR A 163 -12.02 -2.52 -10.95
N GLY A 164 -12.59 -3.15 -11.99
CA GLY A 164 -12.11 -3.04 -13.36
C GLY A 164 -12.55 -1.75 -14.06
N PRO A 165 -12.12 -1.53 -15.32
CA PRO A 165 -12.45 -0.34 -16.08
C PRO A 165 -13.97 -0.09 -16.16
N ASN A 166 -14.35 1.19 -16.25
CA ASN A 166 -15.75 1.63 -16.29
C ASN A 166 -16.59 1.21 -15.07
N GLY A 167 -15.95 1.06 -13.91
CA GLY A 167 -16.64 0.71 -12.66
C GLY A 167 -17.06 -0.76 -12.57
N LEU A 168 -16.40 -1.65 -13.32
CA LEU A 168 -16.72 -3.07 -13.32
C LEU A 168 -16.39 -3.69 -11.94
N ALA A 169 -17.41 -3.80 -11.10
CA ALA A 169 -17.29 -4.30 -9.74
C ALA A 169 -17.07 -5.82 -9.69
N ALA A 170 -16.40 -6.28 -8.64
CA ALA A 170 -16.30 -7.70 -8.33
C ALA A 170 -17.69 -8.29 -8.05
N SER A 171 -17.91 -9.53 -8.50
CA SER A 171 -19.18 -10.25 -8.33
C SER A 171 -18.94 -11.71 -7.96
N PRO A 172 -19.95 -12.44 -7.45
CA PRO A 172 -19.84 -13.87 -7.21
C PRO A 172 -19.41 -14.61 -8.49
N GLY A 173 -18.30 -15.36 -8.42
CA GLY A 173 -17.71 -16.05 -9.58
C GLY A 173 -16.71 -15.21 -10.39
N GLN A 174 -16.63 -13.90 -10.15
CA GLN A 174 -15.67 -13.00 -10.79
C GLN A 174 -15.10 -12.01 -9.77
N ALA A 175 -14.36 -12.55 -8.80
CA ALA A 175 -13.79 -11.75 -7.72
C ALA A 175 -12.64 -10.82 -8.19
N ARG A 176 -12.03 -11.11 -9.35
CA ARG A 176 -11.06 -10.25 -10.05
C ARG A 176 -11.58 -9.87 -11.45
N PRO A 177 -12.44 -8.85 -11.56
CA PRO A 177 -12.86 -8.31 -12.86
C PRO A 177 -11.67 -8.03 -13.80
N PRO A 178 -11.78 -8.31 -15.11
CA PRO A 178 -10.77 -7.99 -16.10
C PRO A 178 -10.37 -6.52 -16.02
N GLY A 179 -9.06 -6.27 -16.05
CA GLY A 179 -8.50 -4.93 -15.93
C GLY A 179 -8.52 -4.34 -14.52
N SER A 180 -9.10 -4.99 -13.50
CA SER A 180 -8.87 -4.59 -12.10
C SER A 180 -7.39 -4.74 -11.73
N LEU A 181 -6.93 -3.99 -10.72
CA LEU A 181 -5.55 -4.10 -10.23
C LEU A 181 -5.21 -5.55 -9.82
N ALA A 182 -6.13 -6.23 -9.12
CA ALA A 182 -6.00 -7.63 -8.75
C ALA A 182 -5.82 -8.55 -9.98
N ALA A 183 -6.62 -8.36 -11.04
CA ALA A 183 -6.52 -9.15 -12.26
C ALA A 183 -5.21 -8.88 -13.01
N GLN A 184 -4.78 -7.62 -13.09
CA GLN A 184 -3.52 -7.22 -13.74
C GLN A 184 -2.32 -7.88 -13.04
N ILE A 185 -2.24 -7.79 -11.71
CA ILE A 185 -1.14 -8.36 -10.93
C ILE A 185 -1.13 -9.88 -11.02
N LEU A 186 -2.28 -10.55 -10.83
CA LEU A 186 -2.33 -12.00 -10.90
C LEU A 186 -1.94 -12.52 -12.29
N SER A 187 -2.43 -11.87 -13.35
CA SER A 187 -2.06 -12.20 -14.73
C SER A 187 -0.55 -12.02 -14.97
N LEU A 188 0.02 -10.93 -14.48
CA LEU A 188 1.45 -10.65 -14.60
C LEU A 188 2.32 -11.70 -13.90
N VAL A 189 2.00 -12.05 -12.66
CA VAL A 189 2.80 -12.99 -11.84
C VAL A 189 2.65 -14.43 -12.33
N THR A 190 1.52 -14.79 -12.93
CA THR A 190 1.27 -16.14 -13.45
C THR A 190 1.67 -16.31 -14.91
N ALA A 191 2.07 -15.24 -15.60
CA ALA A 191 2.54 -15.28 -16.97
C ALA A 191 3.81 -16.16 -17.13
N SER A 192 3.94 -16.83 -18.26
CA SER A 192 5.13 -17.66 -18.56
C SER A 192 6.43 -16.86 -18.67
N SER A 193 6.33 -15.56 -18.97
CA SER A 193 7.44 -14.62 -18.99
C SER A 193 7.82 -14.09 -17.60
N TRP A 194 7.02 -14.37 -16.57
CA TRP A 194 7.35 -13.97 -15.21
C TRP A 194 8.64 -14.69 -14.77
N PRO A 195 9.62 -13.99 -14.19
CA PRO A 195 10.87 -14.56 -13.72
C PRO A 195 10.61 -15.37 -12.44
N SER A 196 9.99 -16.54 -12.62
CA SER A 196 9.56 -17.40 -11.53
C SER A 196 10.73 -17.83 -10.65
N LYS A 197 10.45 -18.13 -9.38
CA LYS A 197 11.40 -18.67 -8.38
C LYS A 197 12.43 -17.69 -7.83
N VAL A 198 12.32 -16.40 -8.15
CA VAL A 198 13.01 -15.34 -7.40
C VAL A 198 12.11 -14.83 -6.25
N PRO A 199 12.65 -14.17 -5.21
CA PRO A 199 11.86 -13.49 -4.21
C PRO A 199 10.97 -12.40 -4.82
N LEU A 200 9.79 -12.21 -4.24
CA LEU A 200 8.87 -11.15 -4.61
C LEU A 200 8.72 -10.17 -3.44
N PHE A 201 8.95 -8.89 -3.72
CA PHE A 201 8.65 -7.79 -2.82
C PHE A 201 7.36 -7.10 -3.21
N VAL A 202 6.54 -6.75 -2.22
CA VAL A 202 5.35 -5.90 -2.41
C VAL A 202 5.51 -4.68 -1.52
N THR A 203 5.29 -3.49 -2.07
CA THR A 203 5.44 -2.23 -1.34
C THR A 203 4.38 -1.23 -1.75
N GLY A 204 4.09 -0.31 -0.84
CA GLY A 204 3.33 0.88 -1.15
C GLY A 204 3.32 1.88 -0.01
N HIS A 205 2.79 3.06 -0.31
CA HIS A 205 2.63 4.15 0.64
C HIS A 205 1.17 4.59 0.72
N SER A 206 0.68 4.92 1.92
CA SER A 206 -0.70 5.42 2.14
C SER A 206 -1.76 4.44 1.59
N LEU A 207 -2.66 4.87 0.70
CA LEU A 207 -3.56 3.96 -0.01
C LEU A 207 -2.80 2.79 -0.68
N GLY A 208 -1.65 3.07 -1.30
CA GLY A 208 -0.81 2.05 -1.91
C GLY A 208 -0.31 1.01 -0.91
N ALA A 209 -0.12 1.39 0.36
CA ALA A 209 0.25 0.46 1.44
C ALA A 209 -0.91 -0.49 1.79
N ALA A 210 -2.15 0.00 1.80
CA ALA A 210 -3.33 -0.85 1.95
C ALA A 210 -3.48 -1.83 0.78
N LEU A 211 -3.30 -1.33 -0.45
CA LEU A 211 -3.33 -2.17 -1.65
C LEU A 211 -2.19 -3.21 -1.65
N ALA A 212 -1.02 -2.88 -1.11
CA ALA A 212 0.10 -3.81 -0.94
C ALA A 212 -0.25 -4.96 0.02
N GLU A 213 -0.97 -4.69 1.10
CA GLU A 213 -1.47 -5.73 2.02
C GLU A 213 -2.47 -6.67 1.33
N LEU A 214 -3.45 -6.12 0.60
CA LEU A 214 -4.40 -6.91 -0.18
C LEU A 214 -3.71 -7.74 -1.27
N CYS A 215 -2.75 -7.14 -1.98
CA CYS A 215 -1.94 -7.78 -3.02
C CYS A 215 -1.09 -8.94 -2.47
N ALA A 216 -0.39 -8.72 -1.37
CA ALA A 216 0.42 -9.77 -0.74
C ALA A 216 -0.45 -10.97 -0.34
N MET A 217 -1.60 -10.71 0.29
CA MET A 217 -2.54 -11.76 0.70
C MET A 217 -3.14 -12.53 -0.48
N ASP A 218 -3.48 -11.81 -1.55
CA ASP A 218 -3.97 -12.38 -2.81
C ASP A 218 -2.93 -13.34 -3.41
N LEU A 219 -1.70 -12.85 -3.58
CA LEU A 219 -0.61 -13.58 -4.23
C LEU A 219 -0.18 -14.83 -3.45
N VAL A 220 -0.03 -14.76 -2.12
CA VAL A 220 0.30 -15.98 -1.33
C VAL A 220 -0.84 -17.00 -1.36
N SER A 221 -2.08 -16.56 -1.61
CA SER A 221 -3.23 -17.48 -1.65
C SER A 221 -3.44 -18.11 -3.03
N ASN A 222 -3.03 -17.42 -4.11
CA ASN A 222 -3.42 -17.79 -5.47
C ASN A 222 -2.23 -17.98 -6.43
N ALA A 223 -1.02 -17.56 -6.07
CA ALA A 223 0.14 -17.57 -6.96
C ALA A 223 1.45 -17.96 -6.26
N GLN A 224 1.38 -18.61 -5.09
CA GLN A 224 2.56 -18.95 -4.27
C GLN A 224 3.65 -19.74 -5.04
N SER A 225 3.27 -20.57 -6.01
CA SER A 225 4.21 -21.35 -6.82
C SER A 225 5.07 -20.51 -7.78
N HIS A 226 4.80 -19.20 -7.93
CA HIS A 226 5.45 -18.33 -8.90
C HIS A 226 6.60 -17.48 -8.33
N PHE A 227 6.83 -17.54 -7.02
CA PHE A 227 7.94 -16.85 -6.34
C PHE A 227 8.53 -17.76 -5.26
N SER A 228 9.81 -17.56 -4.89
CA SER A 228 10.45 -18.37 -3.84
C SER A 228 10.07 -17.95 -2.43
N SER A 229 9.74 -16.67 -2.27
CA SER A 229 9.24 -16.07 -1.02
C SER A 229 8.51 -14.76 -1.36
N LEU A 230 7.64 -14.32 -0.46
CA LEU A 230 7.01 -13.00 -0.54
C LEU A 230 7.37 -12.19 0.71
N THR A 231 7.91 -11.00 0.51
CA THR A 231 8.17 -10.01 1.58
C THR A 231 7.39 -8.75 1.28
N MET A 232 6.71 -8.21 2.29
CA MET A 232 5.98 -6.95 2.17
C MET A 232 6.60 -5.92 3.10
N ILE A 233 6.96 -4.75 2.57
CA ILE A 233 7.36 -3.58 3.36
C ILE A 233 6.53 -2.40 2.86
N ASN A 234 5.74 -1.80 3.74
CA ASN A 234 4.91 -0.66 3.39
C ASN A 234 5.15 0.56 4.30
N PHE A 235 4.69 1.71 3.84
CA PHE A 235 4.93 3.01 4.48
C PHE A 235 3.61 3.70 4.76
N ALA A 236 3.41 4.16 5.99
CA ALA A 236 2.18 4.81 6.41
C ALA A 236 0.88 4.01 6.12
N PRO A 237 0.81 2.69 6.38
CA PRO A 237 -0.39 1.91 6.06
C PRO A 237 -1.58 2.35 6.91
N PRO A 238 -2.75 2.66 6.33
CA PRO A 238 -3.99 2.70 7.09
C PRO A 238 -4.38 1.28 7.54
N ARG A 239 -5.32 1.20 8.48
CA ARG A 239 -5.87 -0.07 8.99
C ARG A 239 -6.74 -0.73 7.94
N VAL A 240 -6.36 -1.93 7.52
CA VAL A 240 -7.04 -2.69 6.46
C VAL A 240 -8.02 -3.72 7.00
N SER A 241 -7.67 -4.44 8.06
CA SER A 241 -8.54 -5.46 8.66
C SER A 241 -9.77 -4.78 9.25
N ALA A 242 -10.96 -5.29 8.98
CA ALA A 242 -12.21 -4.68 9.43
C ALA A 242 -13.23 -5.74 9.82
N GLY A 243 -14.20 -5.41 10.67
CA GLY A 243 -15.28 -6.34 11.04
C GLY A 243 -16.33 -5.69 11.93
N PHE A 244 -17.50 -6.32 12.01
CA PHE A 244 -18.58 -5.93 12.91
C PHE A 244 -18.44 -6.62 14.26
N LEU A 245 -18.57 -5.86 15.35
CA LEU A 245 -18.79 -6.39 16.69
C LEU A 245 -20.29 -6.44 16.98
N ASP A 246 -21.00 -7.34 16.30
CA ASP A 246 -22.40 -7.63 16.62
C ASP A 246 -22.57 -9.12 16.90
N GLN A 247 -22.81 -9.44 18.18
CA GLN A 247 -22.90 -10.80 18.71
C GLN A 247 -24.28 -11.44 18.47
N GLY A 248 -25.13 -10.91 17.57
CA GLY A 248 -26.49 -11.41 17.37
C GLY A 248 -27.08 -11.33 15.95
N SER A 249 -26.32 -10.91 14.93
CA SER A 249 -26.88 -10.76 13.56
C SER A 249 -26.67 -11.99 12.66
N THR A 250 -27.38 -12.00 11.52
CA THR A 250 -27.37 -13.05 10.48
C THR A 250 -26.36 -12.80 9.36
N LEU A 251 -25.36 -11.95 9.57
CA LEU A 251 -24.33 -11.65 8.56
C LEU A 251 -23.40 -12.86 8.36
N PRO A 252 -22.62 -12.89 7.28
CA PRO A 252 -21.62 -13.94 7.08
C PRO A 252 -20.56 -13.95 8.20
N ALA A 253 -20.13 -15.15 8.61
CA ALA A 253 -19.14 -15.33 9.68
C ALA A 253 -17.81 -14.58 9.45
N ASP A 254 -17.42 -14.37 8.19
CA ASP A 254 -16.21 -13.62 7.84
C ASP A 254 -16.29 -12.13 8.18
N LEU A 255 -17.48 -11.60 8.48
CA LEU A 255 -17.69 -10.21 8.86
C LEU A 255 -17.68 -9.98 10.38
N TYR A 256 -17.64 -11.02 11.22
CA TYR A 256 -17.81 -10.92 12.68
C TYR A 256 -16.53 -10.96 13.52
N ASP A 257 -15.38 -10.92 12.88
CA ASP A 257 -14.09 -10.88 13.57
C ASP A 257 -13.18 -9.87 12.88
N PRO A 258 -13.07 -8.65 13.43
CA PRO A 258 -12.24 -7.60 12.84
C PRO A 258 -10.74 -7.92 12.88
N THR A 259 -10.33 -8.98 13.60
CA THR A 259 -8.94 -9.44 13.72
C THR A 259 -8.61 -10.62 12.80
N LYS A 260 -9.60 -11.23 12.16
CA LYS A 260 -9.43 -12.45 11.36
C LYS A 260 -8.51 -12.24 10.15
N PHE A 261 -8.69 -11.13 9.43
CA PHE A 261 -7.82 -10.80 8.30
C PHE A 261 -6.39 -10.56 8.78
N MET A 262 -6.18 -9.73 9.80
CA MET A 262 -4.85 -9.52 10.42
C MET A 262 -4.18 -10.85 10.81
N THR A 263 -4.90 -11.73 11.51
CA THR A 263 -4.35 -13.02 11.97
C THR A 263 -3.95 -13.92 10.81
N ASN A 264 -4.82 -14.06 9.81
CA ASN A 264 -4.53 -14.86 8.62
C ASN A 264 -3.44 -14.25 7.74
N PHE A 265 -3.40 -12.93 7.63
CA PHE A 265 -2.38 -12.19 6.91
C PHE A 265 -1.01 -12.44 7.52
N GLN A 266 -0.86 -12.25 8.84
CA GLN A 266 0.40 -12.47 9.54
C GLN A 266 0.87 -13.93 9.45
N ALA A 267 -0.05 -14.90 9.45
CA ALA A 267 0.27 -16.31 9.30
C ALA A 267 0.75 -16.69 7.89
N LYS A 268 0.17 -16.07 6.85
CA LYS A 268 0.48 -16.39 5.43
C LYS A 268 1.58 -15.51 4.84
N VAL A 269 1.79 -14.32 5.38
CA VAL A 269 2.82 -13.35 4.97
C VAL A 269 3.68 -12.98 6.19
N PRO A 270 4.46 -13.93 6.76
CA PRO A 270 5.20 -13.69 8.00
C PRO A 270 6.29 -12.61 7.85
N SER A 271 6.88 -12.50 6.65
CA SER A 271 7.84 -11.45 6.28
C SER A 271 7.11 -10.17 5.82
N SER A 272 6.27 -9.61 6.70
CA SER A 272 5.55 -8.36 6.47
C SER A 272 5.96 -7.32 7.50
N TYR A 273 6.22 -6.09 7.06
CA TYR A 273 6.70 -4.99 7.90
C TYR A 273 6.04 -3.68 7.51
N SER A 274 5.81 -2.83 8.50
CA SER A 274 5.23 -1.51 8.31
C SER A 274 6.11 -0.43 8.93
N VAL A 275 6.40 0.61 8.16
CA VAL A 275 7.09 1.80 8.64
C VAL A 275 6.06 2.88 8.94
N VAL A 276 6.09 3.40 10.17
CA VAL A 276 5.09 4.34 10.70
C VAL A 276 5.78 5.55 11.32
N ASN A 277 5.34 6.75 10.96
CA ASN A 277 5.64 7.97 11.68
C ASN A 277 4.60 8.19 12.79
N ALA A 278 5.04 8.37 14.04
CA ALA A 278 4.15 8.62 15.18
C ALA A 278 3.36 9.94 15.07
N ALA A 279 3.85 10.91 14.28
CA ALA A 279 3.14 12.17 14.02
C ALA A 279 2.21 12.11 12.78
N ASP A 280 2.16 10.96 12.09
CA ASP A 280 1.26 10.72 10.96
C ASP A 280 -0.06 10.11 11.45
N LEU A 281 -1.18 10.67 10.97
CA LEU A 281 -2.51 10.22 11.35
C LEU A 281 -2.98 9.01 10.53
N VAL A 282 -2.42 8.75 9.35
CA VAL A 282 -2.92 7.68 8.47
C VAL A 282 -2.85 6.30 9.12
N PRO A 283 -1.76 5.94 9.82
CA PRO A 283 -1.67 4.62 10.45
C PRO A 283 -2.67 4.35 11.58
N VAL A 284 -3.36 5.37 12.07
CA VAL A 284 -4.43 5.22 13.06
C VAL A 284 -5.83 5.27 12.45
N LEU A 285 -5.94 5.39 11.12
CA LEU A 285 -7.20 5.45 10.40
C LEU A 285 -7.49 4.17 9.61
N PRO A 286 -8.77 3.81 9.38
CA PRO A 286 -9.94 4.43 10.00
C PRO A 286 -9.95 4.25 11.52
N PRO A 287 -10.50 5.21 12.28
CA PRO A 287 -10.56 5.07 13.72
C PRO A 287 -11.57 3.96 14.04
N THR A 288 -11.34 3.26 15.15
CA THR A 288 -12.34 2.34 15.68
C THR A 288 -13.57 3.15 16.07
N LEU A 289 -14.68 2.94 15.37
CA LEU A 289 -15.94 3.60 15.70
C LEU A 289 -16.53 2.85 16.89
N GLY A 290 -16.14 3.28 18.09
CA GLY A 290 -16.64 2.75 19.36
C GLY A 290 -18.17 2.94 19.50
N LYS A 291 -18.71 2.57 20.67
CA LYS A 291 -20.14 2.43 21.07
C LYS A 291 -21.10 3.63 20.84
N ALA A 292 -21.03 4.34 19.72
CA ALA A 292 -21.85 5.49 19.38
C ALA A 292 -23.05 5.13 18.50
N SER A 293 -23.17 3.88 18.03
CA SER A 293 -24.31 3.38 17.24
C SER A 293 -24.60 1.90 17.55
N ALA A 294 -25.76 1.41 17.08
CA ALA A 294 -26.19 0.01 17.25
C ALA A 294 -25.32 -1.02 16.49
N ILE A 295 -24.41 -0.55 15.61
CA ILE A 295 -23.49 -1.38 14.83
C ILE A 295 -22.07 -0.92 15.16
N GLN A 296 -21.30 -1.77 15.82
CA GLN A 296 -19.90 -1.50 16.13
C GLN A 296 -19.02 -2.02 14.99
N ILE A 297 -18.17 -1.15 14.46
CA ILE A 297 -17.21 -1.51 13.41
C ILE A 297 -15.81 -1.22 13.95
N GLU A 298 -14.95 -2.23 13.89
CA GLU A 298 -13.55 -2.09 14.27
C GLU A 298 -12.62 -2.29 13.09
N PHE A 299 -11.46 -1.61 13.19
CA PHE A 299 -10.40 -1.66 12.21
C PHE A 299 -9.06 -1.97 12.89
N PHE A 300 -8.28 -2.85 12.28
CA PHE A 300 -6.95 -3.26 12.76
C PHE A 300 -5.90 -3.16 11.63
N PRO A 301 -4.64 -2.84 11.96
CA PRO A 301 -3.52 -3.05 11.03
C PRO A 301 -3.44 -4.52 10.60
N ALA A 302 -3.02 -4.80 9.36
CA ALA A 302 -2.77 -6.19 8.95
C ALA A 302 -1.45 -6.75 9.50
N VAL A 303 -0.43 -5.89 9.61
CA VAL A 303 0.90 -6.23 10.12
C VAL A 303 0.93 -6.21 11.65
N ALA A 304 1.49 -7.26 12.26
CA ALA A 304 1.63 -7.33 13.72
C ALA A 304 2.53 -6.22 14.26
N ALA A 305 2.22 -5.73 15.46
CA ALA A 305 2.99 -4.66 16.11
C ALA A 305 4.48 -4.98 16.29
N SER A 306 4.86 -6.27 16.39
CA SER A 306 6.26 -6.70 16.46
C SER A 306 7.07 -6.43 15.18
N ASN A 307 6.38 -6.24 14.05
CA ASN A 307 6.97 -5.97 12.74
C ASN A 307 6.76 -4.51 12.31
N VAL A 308 6.37 -3.63 13.23
CA VAL A 308 6.24 -2.20 12.98
C VAL A 308 7.52 -1.47 13.36
N ILE A 309 8.11 -0.77 12.40
CA ILE A 309 9.22 0.16 12.59
C ILE A 309 8.61 1.54 12.80
N MET A 310 8.75 2.08 14.00
CA MET A 310 8.19 3.38 14.35
C MET A 310 9.29 4.41 14.53
N TYR A 311 9.06 5.61 13.99
CA TYR A 311 9.88 6.79 14.25
C TYR A 311 8.96 7.99 14.50
N CYS A 312 9.51 9.10 14.98
CA CYS A 312 8.74 10.32 15.18
C CYS A 312 9.40 11.49 14.46
N ALA A 313 8.68 12.03 13.46
CA ALA A 313 9.06 13.24 12.75
C ALA A 313 7.84 14.15 12.60
N GLN A 314 7.91 15.35 13.18
CA GLN A 314 6.87 16.37 13.08
C GLN A 314 7.30 17.46 12.10
N LEU A 315 6.66 17.51 10.93
CA LEU A 315 6.92 18.40 9.81
C LEU A 315 5.86 19.51 9.65
N GLY A 316 5.08 19.75 10.71
CA GLY A 316 4.22 20.93 10.90
C GLY A 316 2.79 20.80 10.35
N THR A 317 2.54 19.90 9.39
CA THR A 317 1.20 19.66 8.84
C THR A 317 0.91 18.17 8.75
N ILE A 318 -0.38 17.79 8.77
CA ILE A 318 -0.82 16.40 8.57
C ILE A 318 -0.28 15.86 7.24
N GLY A 319 -0.36 16.67 6.17
CA GLY A 319 0.15 16.30 4.85
C GLY A 319 1.66 16.03 4.86
N ASN A 320 2.46 16.91 5.45
CA ASN A 320 3.92 16.73 5.50
C ASN A 320 4.31 15.52 6.36
N ASN A 321 3.64 15.30 7.49
CA ASN A 321 3.89 14.12 8.34
C ASN A 321 3.57 12.81 7.62
N HIS A 322 2.68 12.86 6.64
CA HIS A 322 2.27 11.70 5.86
C HIS A 322 3.07 11.51 4.56
N GLU A 323 3.67 12.56 4.01
CA GLU A 323 4.24 12.52 2.66
C GLU A 323 5.49 11.61 2.57
N LEU A 324 5.54 10.78 1.52
CA LEU A 324 6.58 9.77 1.34
C LEU A 324 7.96 10.40 1.11
N THR A 325 8.07 11.33 0.18
CA THR A 325 9.33 11.92 -0.31
C THR A 325 10.00 12.85 0.71
N LEU A 326 9.22 13.54 1.51
CA LEU A 326 9.63 14.53 2.50
C LEU A 326 9.89 13.91 3.86
N ASN A 327 9.26 12.77 4.18
CA ASN A 327 9.32 12.19 5.52
C ASN A 327 9.86 10.76 5.54
N TYR A 328 9.11 9.82 4.97
CA TYR A 328 9.42 8.38 5.07
C TYR A 328 10.68 8.00 4.28
N LEU A 329 10.88 8.55 3.09
CA LEU A 329 12.02 8.24 2.23
C LEU A 329 13.36 8.75 2.84
N PRO A 330 13.48 9.99 3.33
CA PRO A 330 14.67 10.43 4.06
C PRO A 330 14.97 9.60 5.30
N TYR A 331 13.94 9.21 6.05
CA TYR A 331 14.11 8.33 7.21
C TYR A 331 14.67 6.96 6.82
N MET A 332 14.15 6.35 5.74
CA MET A 332 14.69 5.08 5.22
C MET A 332 16.12 5.22 4.71
N ALA A 333 16.47 6.33 4.05
CA ALA A 333 17.84 6.60 3.63
C ALA A 333 18.79 6.65 4.83
N ALA A 334 18.39 7.32 5.91
CA ALA A 334 19.17 7.39 7.15
C ALA A 334 19.32 6.02 7.82
N LEU A 335 18.22 5.25 7.93
CA LEU A 335 18.23 3.91 8.51
C LEU A 335 19.12 2.95 7.70
N ALA A 336 19.06 3.02 6.37
CA ALA A 336 19.94 2.28 5.47
C ALA A 336 21.41 2.65 5.67
N ALA A 337 21.73 3.93 5.90
CA ALA A 337 23.08 4.41 6.17
C ALA A 337 23.64 4.00 7.56
N GLY A 338 22.92 3.19 8.33
CA GLY A 338 23.35 2.70 9.64
C GLY A 338 23.00 3.64 10.80
N PHE A 339 22.10 4.59 10.59
CA PHE A 339 21.49 5.32 11.71
C PHE A 339 20.71 4.33 12.58
N SER A 340 21.15 4.12 13.84
CA SER A 340 20.34 3.38 14.81
C SER A 340 19.33 4.33 15.45
N THR A 341 18.07 3.89 15.51
CA THR A 341 16.99 4.54 16.28
C THR A 341 17.32 4.63 17.77
#